data_AF-A0A848XA72-F1
#
_entry.id   AF-A0A848XA72-F1
#
_cell.length_a   1.000
_cell.length_b   1.000
_cell.length_c   1.000
_cell.angle_alpha   90.00
_cell.angle_beta   90.00
_cell.angle_gamma   90.00
#
_symmetry.space_group_name_H-M   'P 1'
#
loop_
_entity.id
_entity.type
_entity.pdbx_description
1 polymer ?
#
loop_
_entity_poly.entity_id
_entity_poly.type
_entity_poly.pdbx_seq_one_letter_code
_entity_poly.pdbx_strand_id
1 'polypeptide(L)' 'MKPLIVLTILALAACTNPTANANIGLGAGGVSVTPSVSGNVGGLGVTVRG' A
#
# COMPACT_ATOMS: atom_id res chain seq x y z
N MET A 1 13.77 21.34 0.10
CA MET A 1 13.24 20.33 -0.86
C MET A 1 13.97 18.99 -0.76
N LYS A 2 15.31 18.97 -0.77
CA LYS A 2 16.14 17.76 -0.69
C LYS A 2 15.94 16.85 0.55
N PRO A 3 15.62 17.34 1.77
CA PRO A 3 15.46 16.44 2.93
C PRO A 3 14.16 15.62 2.87
N LEU A 4 13.13 16.11 2.18
CA LEU A 4 11.83 15.46 2.13
C LEU A 4 11.87 14.17 1.30
N ILE A 5 12.69 14.17 0.23
CA ILE A 5 12.94 12.99 -0.62
C ILE A 5 13.69 11.90 0.16
N VAL A 6 14.66 12.30 0.97
CA VAL A 6 15.41 11.35 1.82
C VAL A 6 14.46 10.71 2.84
N LEU A 7 13.55 11.49 3.41
CA LEU A 7 12.57 11.00 4.39
C LEU A 7 11.57 10.00 3.77
N THR A 8 11.09 10.24 2.55
CA THR A 8 10.20 9.30 1.85
C THR A 8 10.91 8.02 1.47
N ILE A 9 12.16 8.08 1.02
CA ILE A 9 12.96 6.87 0.70
C ILE A 9 13.21 6.07 1.98
N LEU A 10 13.51 6.74 3.10
CA LEU A 10 13.76 6.08 4.37
C LEU A 10 12.49 5.44 4.95
N ALA A 11 11.34 6.11 4.82
CA ALA A 11 10.04 5.54 5.18
C ALA A 11 9.67 4.34 4.29
N LEU A 12 10.04 4.38 3.00
CA LEU A 12 9.81 3.27 2.08
C LEU A 12 10.74 2.08 2.37
N ALA A 13 12.00 2.33 2.75
CA ALA A 13 12.93 1.30 3.22
C ALA A 13 12.53 0.72 4.59
N ALA A 14 11.82 1.50 5.42
CA ALA A 14 11.24 1.04 6.68
C ALA A 14 9.97 0.21 6.48
N CYS A 15 9.42 0.12 5.26
CA CYS A 15 8.30 -0.75 4.93
C CYS A 15 8.78 -2.21 4.85
N THR A 16 8.35 -3.01 5.81
CA THR A 16 8.73 -4.41 5.98
C THR A 16 7.49 -5.30 5.84
N ASN A 17 7.67 -6.48 5.25
CA ASN A 17 6.60 -7.42 4.91
C ASN A 17 5.49 -6.80 4.03
N PRO A 18 5.83 -6.24 2.86
CA PRO A 18 4.82 -5.73 1.94
C PRO A 18 3.93 -6.89 1.46
N THR A 19 2.62 -6.72 1.57
CA THR A 19 1.62 -7.63 1.00
C THR A 19 0.71 -6.84 0.08
N ALA A 20 0.54 -7.35 -1.14
CA ALA A 20 -0.36 -6.79 -2.14
C ALA A 20 -1.57 -7.72 -2.27
N ASN A 21 -2.77 -7.17 -2.14
CA ASN A 21 -4.02 -7.90 -2.24
C ASN A 21 -4.96 -7.16 -3.19
N ALA A 22 -5.74 -7.87 -3.97
CA ALA A 22 -6.78 -7.29 -4.81
C ALA A 22 -8.08 -8.02 -4.56
N ASN A 23 -9.14 -7.28 -4.23
CA ASN A 23 -10.48 -7.83 -4.21
C ASN A 23 -11.12 -7.64 -5.59
N ILE A 24 -11.61 -8.72 -6.18
CA ILE A 24 -12.25 -8.71 -7.49
C ILE A 24 -13.72 -9.05 -7.30
N GLY A 25 -14.61 -8.11 -7.62
CA GLY A 25 -16.05 -8.31 -7.64
C GLY A 25 -16.55 -8.47 -9.07
N LEU A 26 -17.42 -9.46 -9.30
CA LEU A 26 -18.12 -9.66 -10.57
C LEU A 26 -19.62 -9.46 -10.32
N GLY A 27 -20.25 -8.54 -11.04
CA GLY A 27 -21.68 -8.25 -10.91
C GLY A 27 -22.35 -7.88 -12.22
N ALA A 28 -23.67 -7.67 -12.19
CA ALA A 28 -24.46 -7.34 -13.38
C ALA A 28 -24.03 -6.02 -14.07
N GLY A 29 -23.34 -5.12 -13.34
CA GLY A 29 -22.78 -3.88 -13.86
C GLY A 29 -21.32 -3.97 -14.34
N GLY A 30 -20.71 -5.17 -14.34
CA GLY A 30 -19.33 -5.40 -14.78
C GLY A 30 -18.38 -5.86 -13.66
N VAL A 31 -17.08 -5.63 -13.87
CA VAL A 31 -16.00 -6.03 -12.96
C VAL A 31 -15.58 -4.84 -12.09
N SER A 32 -15.54 -5.04 -10.77
CA SER A 32 -14.92 -4.10 -9.84
C SER A 32 -13.60 -4.69 -9.32
N VAL A 33 -12.55 -3.87 -9.28
CA VAL A 33 -11.25 -4.25 -8.73
C VAL A 33 -10.90 -3.24 -7.66
N THR A 34 -10.78 -3.70 -6.42
CA THR A 34 -10.36 -2.90 -5.28
C THR A 34 -8.97 -3.35 -4.84
N PRO A 35 -7.90 -2.67 -5.30
CA PRO A 35 -6.55 -2.99 -4.88
C PRO A 35 -6.29 -2.51 -3.44
N SER A 36 -5.44 -3.24 -2.75
CA SER A 36 -4.96 -2.88 -1.42
C SER A 36 -3.52 -3.31 -1.22
N VAL A 37 -2.72 -2.46 -0.57
CA VAL A 37 -1.34 -2.75 -0.22
C VAL A 37 -1.20 -2.53 1.28
N SER A 38 -0.62 -3.48 1.98
CA SER A 38 -0.34 -3.37 3.40
C SER A 38 1.08 -3.80 3.73
N GLY A 39 1.59 -3.36 4.87
CA GLY A 39 2.94 -3.67 5.34
C GLY A 39 3.18 -3.02 6.70
N ASN A 40 4.42 -3.04 7.18
CA ASN A 40 4.79 -2.43 8.45
C ASN A 40 5.83 -1.34 8.24
N VAL A 41 5.58 -0.12 8.69
CA VAL A 41 6.56 0.98 8.67
C VAL A 41 7.00 1.26 10.10
N GLY A 42 8.26 1.00 10.42
CA GLY A 42 8.79 1.21 11.78
C GLY A 42 8.05 0.41 12.87
N GLY A 43 7.52 -0.78 12.53
CA GLY A 43 6.73 -1.62 13.43
C GLY A 43 5.22 -1.29 13.48
N LEU A 44 4.78 -0.23 12.80
CA LEU A 44 3.36 0.11 12.66
C LEU A 44 2.77 -0.51 11.39
N GLY A 45 1.69 -1.27 11.53
CA GLY A 45 0.92 -1.77 10.39
C GLY A 45 0.24 -0.65 9.62
N VAL A 46 0.51 -0.55 8.32
CA VAL A 46 -0.10 0.41 7.40
C VAL A 46 -0.87 -0.33 6.31
N THR A 47 -1.99 0.23 5.87
CA THR A 47 -2.78 -0.29 4.75
C THR A 47 -3.26 0.86 3.89
N VAL A 48 -3.02 0.76 2.58
CA VAL A 48 -3.47 1.69 1.55
C VAL A 48 -4.49 0.96 0.68
N ARG A 49 -5.64 1.58 0.42
CA ARG A 49 -6.72 1.03 -0.43
C ARG A 49 -6.96 1.99 -1.59
N GLY A 50 -7.18 1.43 -2.78
CA GLY A 50 -7.59 2.16 -3.98
C GLY A 50 -9.09 2.26 -4.11
#